data_AF-A0A1C5VVD9-F1
#
_entry.id   AF-A0A1C5VVD9-F1
#
_cell.length_a   1.000
_cell.length_b   1.000
_cell.length_c   1.000
_cell.angle_alpha   90.00
_cell.angle_beta   90.00
_cell.angle_gamma   90.00
#
_symmetry.space_group_name_H-M   'P 1'
#
loop_
_entity.id
_entity.type
_entity.pdbx_description
1 polymer ?
#
loop_
_entity_poly.entity_id
_entity_poly.type
_entity_poly.pdbx_seq_one_letter_code
_entity_poly.pdbx_strand_id
1 'polypeptide(L)' 'MIMYQTTIGMYSIEGKNYTSFGIRCDAVSIEDISPDKRAVDSLVALCNSEELEPIHLYDIVEDFLTSNQIPLQTV' A
#
# COMPACT_ATOMS: atom_id res chain seq x y z
N MET A 1 10.76 -15.77 8.62
CA MET A 1 10.01 -15.82 7.35
C MET A 1 9.22 -14.55 7.28
N ILE A 2 9.56 -13.67 6.33
CA ILE A 2 8.84 -12.42 6.11
C ILE A 2 7.46 -12.78 5.54
N MET A 3 6.41 -12.19 6.09
CA MET A 3 5.04 -12.42 5.62
C MET A 3 4.24 -11.12 5.70
N TYR A 4 4.06 -10.50 4.54
CA TYR A 4 3.23 -9.32 4.39
C TYR A 4 1.76 -9.67 4.44
N GLN A 5 0.98 -8.78 5.04
CA GLN A 5 -0.47 -8.90 5.17
C GLN A 5 -1.15 -7.58 4.84
N THR A 6 -2.29 -7.67 4.16
CA THR A 6 -3.18 -6.54 3.93
C THR A 6 -3.82 -6.12 5.26
N THR A 7 -3.78 -4.82 5.56
CA THR A 7 -4.50 -4.21 6.69
C THR A 7 -5.70 -3.41 6.18
N ILE A 8 -6.67 -3.16 7.06
CA ILE A 8 -7.86 -2.35 6.77
C ILE A 8 -8.01 -1.30 7.87
N GLY A 9 -8.28 -0.07 7.48
CA GLY A 9 -8.51 1.05 8.39
C GLY A 9 -9.66 1.93 7.92
N MET A 10 -10.20 2.71 8.85
CA MET A 10 -11.18 3.75 8.56
C MET A 10 -10.50 5.11 8.78
N TYR A 11 -10.48 5.91 7.72
CA TYR A 11 -9.81 7.21 7.68
C TYR A 11 -10.84 8.29 7.36
N SER A 12 -10.45 9.56 7.54
CA SER A 12 -11.35 10.69 7.32
C SER A 12 -10.62 11.82 6.61
N ILE A 13 -11.16 12.27 5.49
CA ILE A 13 -10.72 13.46 4.76
C ILE A 13 -11.89 14.43 4.71
N GLU A 14 -11.67 15.67 5.17
CA GLU A 14 -12.68 16.73 5.19
C GLU A 14 -14.00 16.32 5.87
N GLY A 15 -13.92 15.47 6.90
CA GLY A 15 -15.09 14.95 7.62
C GLY A 15 -15.86 13.84 6.89
N LYS A 16 -15.41 13.40 5.71
CA LYS A 16 -15.92 12.21 5.03
C LYS A 16 -15.08 11.00 5.39
N ASN A 17 -15.73 10.00 6.00
CA ASN A 17 -15.06 8.75 6.33
C ASN A 17 -14.97 7.85 5.10
N TYR A 18 -13.84 7.18 4.96
CA TYR A 18 -13.63 6.15 3.94
C TYR A 18 -12.84 4.99 4.53
N THR A 19 -13.02 3.82 3.93
CA THR A 19 -12.21 2.65 4.24
C THR A 19 -11.03 2.62 3.27
N SER A 20 -9.85 2.36 3.81
CA SER A 20 -8.62 2.22 3.04
C SER A 20 -7.84 1.01 3.52
N PHE A 21 -7.00 0.50 2.65
CA PHE A 21 -6.19 -0.69 2.87
C PHE A 21 -4.71 -0.31 2.93
N GLY A 22 -3.97 -1.01 3.77
CA GLY A 22 -2.54 -0.85 3.95
C GLY A 22 -1.80 -2.18 3.91
N ILE A 23 -0.51 -2.15 4.20
CA ILE A 23 0.38 -3.30 4.21
C ILE A 23 1.18 -3.34 5.51
N ARG A 24 1.38 -4.53 6.06
CA ARG A 24 2.14 -4.75 7.29
C ARG A 24 3.05 -5.97 7.17
N CYS A 25 4.24 -5.88 7.73
CA CYS A 25 5.10 -7.01 8.06
C CYS A 25 5.81 -6.77 9.40
N ASP A 26 5.67 -7.70 10.35
CA ASP A 26 6.24 -7.60 11.70
C ASP A 26 5.93 -6.25 12.38
N ALA A 27 6.97 -5.43 12.59
CA ALA A 27 6.90 -4.09 13.21
C ALA A 27 6.73 -2.95 12.20
N VAL A 28 6.79 -3.24 10.89
CA VAL A 28 6.59 -2.25 9.84
C VAL A 28 5.13 -2.30 9.37
N SER A 29 4.48 -1.15 9.36
CA SER A 29 3.11 -1.01 8.88
C SER A 29 3.00 0.31 8.13
N ILE A 30 2.46 0.25 6.92
CA ILE A 30 2.12 1.42 6.12
C ILE A 30 0.60 1.37 5.90
N GLU A 31 -0.05 2.37 6.45
CA GLU A 31 -1.49 2.52 6.47
C GLU A 31 -1.98 3.43 5.34
N ASP A 32 -3.28 3.38 5.06
CA ASP A 32 -3.96 4.27 4.10
C ASP A 32 -3.29 4.36 2.71
N ILE A 33 -2.97 3.21 2.10
CA ILE A 33 -2.32 3.15 0.78
C ILE A 33 -3.35 3.34 -0.33
N SER A 34 -4.47 2.61 -0.27
CA SER A 34 -5.49 2.67 -1.32
C SER A 34 -6.84 2.15 -0.82
N PRO A 35 -7.97 2.75 -1.26
CA PRO A 35 -9.29 2.17 -1.04
C PRO A 35 -9.56 0.91 -1.89
N ASP A 36 -8.74 0.62 -2.91
CA ASP A 36 -8.85 -0.62 -3.70
C ASP A 36 -8.10 -1.78 -3.03
N LYS A 37 -8.86 -2.64 -2.35
CA LYS A 37 -8.32 -3.85 -1.71
C LYS A 37 -7.55 -4.74 -2.68
N ARG A 38 -7.98 -4.89 -3.93
CA ARG A 38 -7.35 -5.82 -4.88
C ARG A 38 -5.96 -5.33 -5.28
N ALA A 39 -5.80 -4.02 -5.40
CA ALA A 39 -4.51 -3.41 -5.68
C ALA A 39 -3.52 -3.64 -4.52
N VAL A 40 -3.98 -3.44 -3.27
CA VAL A 40 -3.15 -3.70 -2.08
C VAL A 40 -2.86 -5.19 -1.88
N ASP A 41 -3.83 -6.07 -2.11
CA ASP A 41 -3.60 -7.52 -2.06
C ASP A 41 -2.57 -7.97 -3.11
N SER A 42 -2.56 -7.36 -4.30
CA SER A 42 -1.58 -7.64 -5.35
C SER A 42 -0.17 -7.17 -4.96
N LEU A 43 -0.08 -6.01 -4.31
CA LEU A 43 1.16 -5.49 -3.73
C LEU A 43 1.70 -6.44 -2.64
N VAL A 44 0.83 -6.90 -1.73
CA VAL A 44 1.18 -7.88 -0.70
C VAL A 44 1.67 -9.20 -1.31
N ALA A 45 0.98 -9.69 -2.35
CA ALA A 45 1.38 -10.91 -3.04
C ALA A 45 2.77 -10.77 -3.68
N LEU A 46 3.06 -9.62 -4.30
CA LEU A 46 4.38 -9.30 -4.88
C LEU A 46 5.47 -9.23 -3.81
N CYS A 47 5.24 -8.51 -2.70
CA CYS A 47 6.21 -8.43 -1.61
C CYS A 47 6.53 -9.81 -1.01
N ASN A 48 5.52 -10.69 -0.92
CA ASN A 48 5.70 -12.05 -0.44
C ASN A 48 6.41 -12.96 -1.46
N SER A 49 6.14 -12.82 -2.76
CA SER A 49 6.76 -13.67 -3.80
C SER A 49 8.24 -13.37 -3.99
N GLU A 50 8.62 -12.09 -3.86
CA GLU A 50 10.00 -11.63 -4.00
C GLU A 50 10.78 -11.68 -2.66
N GLU A 51 10.17 -12.19 -1.59
CA GLU A 51 10.74 -12.20 -0.23
C GLU A 51 11.27 -10.82 0.21
N LEU A 52 10.54 -9.76 -0.14
CA LEU A 52 10.97 -8.36 -0.01
C LEU A 52 11.40 -8.04 1.42
N GLU A 53 12.62 -7.55 1.61
CA GLU A 53 13.05 -7.09 2.92
C GLU A 53 12.26 -5.85 3.38
N PRO A 54 11.80 -5.78 4.65
CA PRO A 54 10.98 -4.68 5.14
C PRO A 54 11.60 -3.28 5.01
N ILE A 55 12.93 -3.20 4.87
CA ILE A 55 13.64 -1.94 4.65
C ILE A 55 13.26 -1.26 3.33
N HIS A 56 12.83 -2.04 2.32
CA HIS A 56 12.46 -1.55 0.98
C HIS A 56 10.96 -1.26 0.86
N LEU A 57 10.17 -1.55 1.90
CA LEU A 57 8.71 -1.46 1.83
C LEU A 57 8.23 -0.02 1.52
N TYR A 58 8.90 0.99 2.05
CA TYR A 58 8.56 2.38 1.78
C TYR A 58 8.77 2.76 0.32
N ASP A 59 9.94 2.42 -0.26
CA ASP A 59 10.25 2.72 -1.65
C ASP A 59 9.25 2.03 -2.61
N ILE A 60 8.91 0.77 -2.33
CA ILE A 60 7.95 0.01 -3.13
C ILE A 60 6.53 0.59 -3.04
N VAL A 61 6.10 1.05 -1.85
CA VAL A 61 4.81 1.71 -1.69
C VAL A 61 4.80 3.07 -2.39
N GLU A 62 5.89 3.83 -2.33
CA GLU A 62 6.04 5.08 -3.08
C GLU A 62 5.90 4.85 -4.58
N ASP A 63 6.64 3.88 -5.13
CA ASP A 63 6.55 3.49 -6.54
C ASP A 63 5.12 3.06 -6.91
N PHE A 64 4.45 2.28 -6.06
CA PHE A 64 3.05 1.88 -6.26
C PHE A 64 2.12 3.09 -6.31
N LEU A 65 2.26 4.03 -5.38
CA LEU A 65 1.42 5.24 -5.34
C LEU A 65 1.66 6.11 -6.56
N THR A 66 2.92 6.33 -6.96
CA THR A 66 3.30 7.15 -8.10
C THR A 66 2.88 6.53 -9.43
N SER A 67 3.00 5.21 -9.59
CA SER A 67 2.58 4.51 -10.82
C SER A 67 1.07 4.42 -11.00
N ASN A 68 0.30 4.47 -9.89
CA ASN A 68 -1.16 4.58 -9.94
C ASN A 68 -1.66 6.03 -10.10
N GLN A 69 -0.77 7.03 -10.08
CA GLN A 69 -1.11 8.39 -10.50
C GLN A 69 -0.96 8.49 -12.02
N ILE A 70 -2.08 8.67 -12.72
CA ILE A 70 -2.11 9.09 -14.12
C ILE A 70 -1.17 10.31 -14.27
N PRO A 71 -0.27 10.35 -15.27
CA PRO A 71 0.68 11.45 -15.38
C PRO A 71 -0.08 12.76 -15.54
N LEU A 72 0.21 13.74 -14.69
CA LEU A 72 0.03 15.15 -15.03
C LEU A 72 1.02 15.49 -16.15
N GLN A 73 0.72 15.04 -17.38
CA GLN A 73 1.25 15.62 -18.60
C GLN A 73 0.08 16.28 -19.33
N THR A 74 -0.23 17.51 -18.91
CA THR A 74 -0.89 18.46 -19.79
C THR A 74 0.22 19.27 -20.46
N VAL A 75 0.50 18.94 -21.72
CA VAL A 75 1.20 19.82 -22.68
C VAL A 75 0.40 21.09 -22.94
#